data_AF-G5JVW2-F1
#
_entry.id   AF-G5JVW2-F1
#
_cell.length_a   1.000
_cell.length_b   1.000
_cell.length_c   1.000
_cell.angle_alpha   90.00
_cell.angle_beta   90.00
_cell.angle_gamma   90.00
#
_symmetry.space_group_name_H-M   'P 1'
#
loop_
_entity.id
_entity.type
_entity.pdbx_description
1 polymer ?
#
loop_
_entity_poly.entity_id
_entity_poly.type
_entity_poly.pdbx_seq_one_letter_code
_entity_poly.pdbx_strand_id
1 'polypeptide(L)'
;MKKIINQPAQVVDEMLDGFSYIHSDIIYRLEGYDIIARRAKKTGKVAIISGGGSGHEPSHAGFVGEGMLSAAVCGAVFTSPTPDQVLKAIKEADEGAGVFMVIKNYSGDVMNFEMAQDLAEMEGIEVASVVVDDDIAVEDSLYTQGRRGVAGTVLVHKILGDAARLGKSLKEIKRIADELVPNIHTIGLALSGATVPELGKAGFVLASDEIEFGIGIHGEPGYRREKMQESQKLSQELVEKLIQSFDIKETDSFGILINGMGATPLMEQYVFANDTRKLLEKQNIAIVYKKLGNIMTSIDMAGISLTLIKFKDKAWIEALNSPVTTAAW
;
A
#
# COMPACT_ATOMS: atom_id res chain seq x y z
N MET A 1 -27.19 3.66 6.02
CA MET A 1 -25.78 3.24 6.03
C MET A 1 -25.68 1.95 6.82
N LYS A 2 -25.01 0.90 6.31
CA LYS A 2 -24.75 -0.35 7.04
C LYS A 2 -23.26 -0.45 7.33
N LYS A 3 -22.84 -0.08 8.55
CA LYS A 3 -21.46 -0.23 9.03
C LYS A 3 -21.50 -0.68 10.50
N ILE A 4 -20.52 -1.49 10.90
CA ILE A 4 -20.33 -1.90 12.29
C ILE A 4 -19.39 -0.88 12.92
N ILE A 5 -19.95 0.20 13.45
CA ILE A 5 -19.24 1.32 14.07
C ILE A 5 -20.08 1.89 15.22
N ASN A 6 -19.46 2.56 16.18
CA ASN A 6 -20.16 3.39 17.16
C ASN A 6 -20.31 4.81 16.60
N GLN A 7 -19.47 5.75 17.03
CA GLN A 7 -19.48 7.14 16.56
C GLN A 7 -18.52 7.29 15.37
N PRO A 8 -18.95 7.88 14.22
CA PRO A 8 -18.10 8.03 13.05
C PRO A 8 -16.75 8.71 13.32
N ALA A 9 -16.74 9.73 14.19
CA ALA A 9 -15.52 10.47 14.55
C ALA A 9 -14.52 9.66 15.39
N GLN A 10 -14.96 8.55 16.01
CA GLN A 10 -14.13 7.67 16.85
C GLN A 10 -13.67 6.41 16.12
N VAL A 11 -14.01 6.25 14.83
CA VAL A 11 -13.78 4.99 14.11
C VAL A 11 -12.30 4.60 14.05
N VAL A 12 -11.40 5.59 13.91
CA VAL A 12 -9.95 5.34 13.87
C VAL A 12 -9.45 4.96 15.27
N ASP A 13 -9.85 5.70 16.30
CA ASP A 13 -9.47 5.40 17.69
C ASP A 13 -9.88 3.98 18.11
N GLU A 14 -11.17 3.65 17.91
CA GLU A 14 -11.72 2.33 18.28
C GLU A 14 -11.06 1.20 17.48
N MET A 15 -10.76 1.44 16.20
CA MET A 15 -10.04 0.49 15.35
C MET A 15 -8.63 0.24 15.87
N LEU A 16 -7.87 1.29 16.19
CA LEU A 16 -6.48 1.17 16.66
C LEU A 16 -6.40 0.51 18.02
N ASP A 17 -7.34 0.78 18.92
CA ASP A 17 -7.44 0.12 20.23
C ASP A 17 -7.77 -1.36 20.06
N GLY A 18 -8.74 -1.70 19.21
CA GLY A 18 -9.08 -3.09 18.88
C GLY A 18 -7.92 -3.84 18.23
N PHE A 19 -7.24 -3.22 17.27
CA PHE A 19 -6.09 -3.81 16.59
C PHE A 19 -4.93 -4.07 17.57
N SER A 20 -4.65 -3.10 18.46
CA SER A 20 -3.60 -3.23 19.49
C SER A 20 -3.93 -4.25 20.56
N TYR A 21 -5.21 -4.44 20.88
CA TYR A 21 -5.66 -5.48 21.79
C TYR A 21 -5.43 -6.89 21.19
N ILE A 22 -5.87 -7.10 19.94
CA ILE A 22 -5.78 -8.41 19.26
C ILE A 22 -4.33 -8.81 18.98
N HIS A 23 -3.48 -7.87 18.58
CA HIS A 23 -2.09 -8.11 18.20
C HIS A 23 -1.09 -7.60 19.26
N SER A 24 -1.51 -7.59 20.53
CA SER A 24 -0.73 -7.07 21.66
C SER A 24 0.60 -7.81 21.89
N ASP A 25 0.81 -8.96 21.27
CA ASP A 25 2.05 -9.74 21.27
C ASP A 25 3.13 -9.15 20.35
N ILE A 26 2.74 -8.46 19.26
CA ILE A 26 3.68 -7.97 18.22
C ILE A 26 3.70 -6.45 18.09
N ILE A 27 2.65 -5.75 18.49
CA ILE A 27 2.51 -4.29 18.32
C ILE A 27 1.93 -3.62 19.57
N TYR A 28 1.99 -2.29 19.58
CA TYR A 28 1.27 -1.43 20.51
C TYR A 28 0.90 -0.10 19.85
N ARG A 29 -0.19 0.52 20.32
CA ARG A 29 -0.53 1.92 20.02
C ARG A 29 0.25 2.84 20.94
N LEU A 30 0.88 3.87 20.37
CA LEU A 30 1.56 4.89 21.15
C LEU A 30 0.55 5.76 21.90
N GLU A 31 0.75 5.93 23.20
CA GLU A 31 -0.20 6.66 24.07
C GLU A 31 -0.40 8.11 23.59
N GLY A 32 -1.65 8.47 23.30
CA GLY A 32 -2.04 9.80 22.84
C GLY A 32 -1.81 10.07 21.35
N TYR A 33 -1.44 9.05 20.56
CA TYR A 33 -1.18 9.19 19.13
C TYR A 33 -1.85 8.08 18.30
N ASP A 34 -2.08 8.38 17.02
CA ASP A 34 -2.63 7.43 16.05
C ASP A 34 -1.49 6.67 15.35
N ILE A 35 -0.61 6.11 16.16
CA ILE A 35 0.63 5.46 15.72
C ILE A 35 0.67 4.05 16.27
N ILE A 36 0.81 3.08 15.37
CA ILE A 36 1.08 1.68 15.71
C ILE A 36 2.58 1.44 15.55
N ALA A 37 3.22 0.96 16.60
CA ALA A 37 4.65 0.63 16.61
C ALA A 37 4.88 -0.86 16.96
N ARG A 38 5.97 -1.42 16.45
CA ARG A 38 6.35 -2.82 16.73
C ARG A 38 6.88 -2.98 18.16
N ARG A 39 6.65 -4.15 18.76
CA ARG A 39 7.28 -4.56 20.04
C ARG A 39 8.65 -5.19 19.87
N ALA A 40 9.05 -5.52 18.64
CA ALA A 40 10.37 -6.10 18.38
C ALA A 40 11.47 -5.19 18.94
N LYS A 41 12.50 -5.80 19.54
CA LYS A 41 13.59 -5.04 20.18
C LYS A 41 14.33 -4.19 19.15
N LYS A 42 14.59 -2.93 19.52
CA LYS A 42 15.50 -2.08 18.76
C LYS A 42 16.90 -2.68 18.76
N THR A 43 17.51 -2.77 17.59
CA THR A 43 18.80 -3.44 17.34
C THR A 43 19.83 -2.53 16.66
N GLY A 44 19.56 -1.23 16.58
CA GLY A 44 20.47 -0.26 15.96
C GLY A 44 20.45 -0.32 14.43
N LYS A 45 19.31 -0.70 13.85
CA LYS A 45 19.13 -0.79 12.39
C LYS A 45 18.24 0.35 11.91
N VAL A 46 18.30 0.64 10.61
CA VAL A 46 17.41 1.63 10.00
C VAL A 46 15.96 1.23 10.28
N ALA A 47 15.17 2.19 10.76
CA ALA A 47 13.74 1.97 10.94
C ALA A 47 12.99 2.31 9.65
N ILE A 48 12.05 1.46 9.24
CA ILE A 48 11.15 1.76 8.11
C ILE A 48 9.81 2.22 8.67
N ILE A 49 9.32 3.39 8.27
CA ILE A 49 7.97 3.85 8.63
C ILE A 49 7.13 4.15 7.39
N SER A 50 5.82 4.11 7.54
CA SER A 50 4.87 4.55 6.51
C SER A 50 3.59 5.06 7.17
N GLY A 51 2.62 5.47 6.37
CA GLY A 51 1.35 5.96 6.88
C GLY A 51 0.46 6.54 5.78
N GLY A 52 -0.58 7.23 6.22
CA GLY A 52 -1.59 7.84 5.38
C GLY A 52 -2.95 7.81 6.06
N GLY A 53 -3.99 8.17 5.31
CA GLY A 53 -5.36 8.08 5.82
C GLY A 53 -5.77 6.65 6.16
N SER A 54 -6.62 6.51 7.18
CA SER A 54 -7.26 5.23 7.51
C SER A 54 -8.32 4.84 6.47
N GLY A 55 -8.77 3.58 6.49
CA GLY A 55 -9.73 3.05 5.53
C GLY A 55 -9.10 2.19 4.42
N HIS A 56 -7.81 1.87 4.54
CA HIS A 56 -7.07 1.00 3.63
C HIS A 56 -6.60 -0.29 4.28
N GLU A 57 -7.13 -0.62 5.46
CA GLU A 57 -6.67 -1.73 6.28
C GLU A 57 -6.67 -3.04 5.46
N PRO A 58 -5.61 -3.85 5.55
CA PRO A 58 -4.55 -3.80 6.57
C PRO A 58 -3.44 -2.74 6.34
N SER A 59 -3.44 -1.99 5.24
CA SER A 59 -2.48 -0.90 5.05
C SER A 59 -2.73 0.25 6.04
N HIS A 60 -1.76 0.69 6.84
CA HIS A 60 -0.37 0.21 6.96
C HIS A 60 -0.09 -0.55 8.26
N ALA A 61 -0.93 -0.38 9.28
CA ALA A 61 -0.72 -0.95 10.61
C ALA A 61 -0.57 -2.49 10.61
N GLY A 62 -1.24 -3.18 9.69
CA GLY A 62 -1.13 -4.64 9.52
C GLY A 62 0.26 -5.13 9.12
N PHE A 63 1.11 -4.23 8.60
CA PHE A 63 2.47 -4.52 8.15
C PHE A 63 3.54 -4.03 9.12
N VAL A 64 3.16 -3.61 10.33
CA VAL A 64 4.08 -3.27 11.41
C VAL A 64 4.55 -4.54 12.12
N GLY A 65 5.86 -4.69 12.26
CA GLY A 65 6.47 -5.85 12.91
C GLY A 65 7.88 -6.17 12.42
N GLU A 66 8.38 -7.34 12.81
CA GLU A 66 9.74 -7.76 12.45
C GLU A 66 9.83 -8.10 10.96
N GLY A 67 10.76 -7.45 10.25
CA GLY A 67 11.03 -7.67 8.83
C GLY A 67 10.17 -6.84 7.86
N MET A 68 9.33 -5.92 8.36
CA MET A 68 8.58 -4.92 7.57
C MET A 68 8.66 -3.55 8.24
N LEU A 69 7.52 -2.91 8.56
CA LEU A 69 7.48 -1.56 9.15
C LEU A 69 7.82 -1.58 10.64
N SER A 70 8.51 -0.55 11.10
CA SER A 70 8.80 -0.27 12.51
C SER A 70 7.64 0.47 13.17
N ALA A 71 7.01 1.39 12.43
CA ALA A 71 5.79 2.05 12.84
C ALA A 71 4.93 2.42 11.62
N ALA A 72 3.62 2.58 11.85
CA ALA A 72 2.67 3.11 10.89
C ALA A 72 1.89 4.27 11.52
N VAL A 73 1.74 5.36 10.76
CA VAL A 73 1.00 6.57 11.16
C VAL A 73 -0.37 6.56 10.49
N CYS A 74 -1.42 6.54 11.29
CA CYS A 74 -2.80 6.42 10.83
C CYS A 74 -3.50 7.79 10.94
N GLY A 75 -3.76 8.43 9.80
CA GLY A 75 -4.57 9.64 9.76
C GLY A 75 -6.07 9.33 9.84
N ALA A 76 -6.90 10.39 9.82
CA ALA A 76 -8.35 10.22 9.68
C ALA A 76 -8.70 9.48 8.37
N VAL A 77 -9.96 9.03 8.24
CA VAL A 77 -10.38 8.25 7.07
C VAL A 77 -10.11 9.01 5.78
N PHE A 78 -9.32 8.41 4.88
CA PHE A 78 -8.85 9.00 3.61
C PHE A 78 -8.15 10.36 3.72
N THR A 79 -7.62 10.70 4.90
CA THR A 79 -6.93 11.97 5.15
C THR A 79 -5.55 11.71 5.72
N SER A 80 -4.52 12.30 5.10
CA SER A 80 -3.14 12.17 5.54
C SER A 80 -2.94 12.54 7.01
N PRO A 81 -2.10 11.82 7.79
CA PRO A 81 -1.77 12.20 9.15
C PRO A 81 -1.01 13.54 9.17
N THR A 82 -1.12 14.25 10.29
CA THR A 82 -0.44 15.53 10.46
C THR A 82 1.08 15.35 10.67
N PRO A 83 1.90 16.37 10.35
CA PRO A 83 3.35 16.24 10.42
C PRO A 83 3.89 16.02 11.83
N ASP A 84 3.19 16.49 12.86
CA ASP A 84 3.54 16.21 14.26
C ASP A 84 3.35 14.73 14.63
N GLN A 85 2.33 14.06 14.10
CA GLN A 85 2.13 12.61 14.26
C GLN A 85 3.26 11.85 13.53
N VAL A 86 3.60 12.27 12.30
CA VAL A 86 4.69 11.64 11.55
C VAL A 86 6.04 11.84 12.26
N LEU A 87 6.33 13.05 12.73
CA LEU A 87 7.52 13.34 13.53
C LEU A 87 7.58 12.48 14.80
N LYS A 88 6.44 12.28 15.48
CA LYS A 88 6.39 11.42 16.66
C LYS A 88 6.70 9.96 16.30
N ALA A 89 6.20 9.48 15.17
CA ALA A 89 6.49 8.12 14.69
C ALA A 89 7.97 7.95 14.28
N ILE A 90 8.59 8.97 13.66
CA ILE A 90 10.02 8.98 13.38
C ILE A 90 10.82 8.78 14.68
N LYS A 91 10.54 9.59 15.70
CA LYS A 91 11.21 9.50 17.01
C LYS A 91 10.98 8.15 17.70
N GLU A 92 9.76 7.64 17.63
CA GLU A 92 9.43 6.35 18.23
C GLU A 92 10.13 5.20 17.50
N ALA A 93 10.24 5.27 16.18
CA ALA A 93 10.83 4.21 15.37
C ALA A 93 12.36 4.22 15.39
N ASP A 94 13.00 5.39 15.57
CA ASP A 94 14.46 5.54 15.47
C ASP A 94 15.22 4.61 16.44
N GLU A 95 16.24 3.95 15.90
CA GLU A 95 17.15 3.06 16.61
C GLU A 95 18.61 3.57 16.61
N GLY A 96 18.85 4.81 16.13
CA GLY A 96 20.17 5.43 16.05
C GLY A 96 20.90 5.19 14.72
N ALA A 97 20.23 4.57 13.74
CA ALA A 97 20.76 4.35 12.38
C ALA A 97 19.96 5.10 11.30
N GLY A 98 19.05 5.99 11.71
CA GLY A 98 18.18 6.76 10.85
C GLY A 98 16.84 6.09 10.55
N VAL A 99 15.93 6.87 9.94
CA VAL A 99 14.56 6.46 9.63
C VAL A 99 14.29 6.63 8.13
N PHE A 100 13.76 5.58 7.51
CA PHE A 100 13.35 5.58 6.12
C PHE A 100 11.83 5.62 6.00
N MET A 101 11.29 6.61 5.29
CA MET A 101 9.85 6.77 5.09
C MET A 101 9.43 6.26 3.72
N VAL A 102 8.42 5.40 3.69
CA VAL A 102 7.73 4.99 2.45
C VAL A 102 6.42 5.77 2.35
N ILE A 103 6.35 6.70 1.40
CA ILE A 103 5.26 7.67 1.25
C ILE A 103 4.45 7.30 0.00
N LYS A 104 3.13 7.21 0.09
CA LYS A 104 2.28 7.04 -1.11
C LYS A 104 2.16 8.38 -1.83
N ASN A 105 2.17 8.41 -3.15
CA ASN A 105 2.08 9.67 -3.89
C ASN A 105 0.66 10.28 -3.89
N TYR A 106 0.32 10.94 -2.79
CA TYR A 106 -0.81 11.86 -2.65
C TYR A 106 -0.29 13.18 -2.09
N SER A 107 -0.78 14.31 -2.58
CA SER A 107 -0.24 15.63 -2.24
C SER A 107 -0.23 15.89 -0.73
N GLY A 108 -1.27 15.47 -0.01
CA GLY A 108 -1.31 15.56 1.46
C GLY A 108 -0.27 14.67 2.14
N ASP A 109 -0.11 13.43 1.68
CA ASP A 109 0.89 12.49 2.21
C ASP A 109 2.31 13.00 1.98
N VAL A 110 2.63 13.43 0.76
CA VAL A 110 3.96 13.96 0.42
C VAL A 110 4.26 15.21 1.25
N MET A 111 3.38 16.22 1.25
CA MET A 111 3.58 17.46 1.98
C MET A 111 3.76 17.22 3.49
N ASN A 112 2.92 16.37 4.09
CA ASN A 112 2.97 16.16 5.53
C ASN A 112 4.21 15.37 5.96
N PHE A 113 4.59 14.35 5.20
CA PHE A 113 5.78 13.55 5.52
C PHE A 113 7.07 14.33 5.25
N GLU A 114 7.16 15.12 4.18
CA GLU A 114 8.32 15.99 3.92
C GLU A 114 8.47 17.05 5.02
N MET A 115 7.39 17.68 5.47
CA MET A 115 7.49 18.60 6.60
C MET A 115 7.94 17.90 7.90
N ALA A 116 7.51 16.67 8.14
CA ALA A 116 7.98 15.89 9.28
C ALA A 116 9.45 15.47 9.16
N GLN A 117 9.93 15.20 7.94
CA GLN A 117 11.34 14.97 7.65
C GLN A 117 12.18 16.19 8.04
N ASP A 118 11.81 17.38 7.55
CA ASP A 118 12.53 18.62 7.87
C ASP A 118 12.60 18.86 9.39
N LEU A 119 11.49 18.62 10.10
CA LEU A 119 11.43 18.76 11.56
C LEU A 119 12.31 17.74 12.29
N ALA A 120 12.37 16.49 11.81
CA ALA A 120 13.20 15.45 12.39
C ALA A 120 14.70 15.72 12.17
N GLU A 121 15.07 16.21 10.98
CA GLU A 121 16.44 16.59 10.65
C GLU A 121 16.92 17.78 11.50
N MET A 122 16.03 18.75 11.79
CA MET A 122 16.31 19.84 12.74
C MET A 122 16.59 19.32 14.17
N GLU A 123 16.05 18.17 14.54
CA GLU A 123 16.31 17.50 15.82
C GLU A 123 17.48 16.50 15.77
N GLY A 124 18.18 16.43 14.63
CA GLY A 124 19.38 15.61 14.46
C GLY A 124 19.11 14.14 14.14
N ILE A 125 17.88 13.78 13.75
CA ILE A 125 17.55 12.43 13.26
C ILE A 125 17.81 12.39 11.76
N GLU A 126 18.64 11.45 11.30
CA GLU A 126 18.85 11.23 9.88
C GLU A 126 17.62 10.56 9.27
N VAL A 127 16.99 11.21 8.29
CA VAL A 127 15.78 10.72 7.63
C VAL A 127 15.98 10.71 6.13
N ALA A 128 15.44 9.68 5.48
CA ALA A 128 15.34 9.61 4.03
C ALA A 128 13.99 9.03 3.63
N SER A 129 13.59 9.20 2.39
CA SER A 129 12.26 8.79 1.93
C SER A 129 12.23 8.28 0.51
N VAL A 130 11.17 7.56 0.17
CA VAL A 130 10.76 7.28 -1.21
C VAL A 130 9.28 7.58 -1.35
N VAL A 131 8.92 8.18 -2.48
CA VAL A 131 7.53 8.34 -2.91
C VAL A 131 7.19 7.19 -3.84
N VAL A 132 6.12 6.46 -3.54
CA VAL A 132 5.61 5.34 -4.33
C VAL A 132 4.48 5.85 -5.22
N ASP A 133 4.64 5.69 -6.52
CA ASP A 133 3.77 6.20 -7.59
C ASP A 133 3.43 5.09 -8.61
N ASP A 134 3.11 3.89 -8.10
CA ASP A 134 2.96 2.67 -8.90
C ASP A 134 1.69 2.61 -9.76
N ASP A 135 0.70 3.47 -9.55
CA ASP A 135 -0.55 3.45 -10.31
C ASP A 135 -0.41 4.00 -11.73
N ILE A 136 -0.52 3.13 -12.74
CA ILE A 136 -0.38 3.50 -14.15
C ILE A 136 -1.70 3.95 -14.81
N ALA A 137 -2.80 4.06 -14.05
CA ALA A 137 -4.10 4.34 -14.60
C ALA A 137 -4.28 5.78 -15.12
N VAL A 138 -3.74 6.76 -14.40
CA VAL A 138 -3.93 8.20 -14.66
C VAL A 138 -2.65 8.94 -14.31
N GLU A 139 -2.27 9.91 -15.15
CA GLU A 139 -1.27 10.94 -14.83
C GLU A 139 -2.02 12.21 -14.41
N ASP A 140 -1.75 12.68 -13.19
CA ASP A 140 -2.45 13.77 -12.47
C ASP A 140 -3.91 13.45 -12.09
N SER A 141 -4.23 13.50 -10.79
CA SER A 141 -5.59 13.22 -10.28
C SER A 141 -6.03 14.26 -9.24
N LEU A 142 -7.26 14.12 -8.71
CA LEU A 142 -7.85 15.07 -7.76
C LEU A 142 -6.94 15.43 -6.57
N TYR A 143 -6.09 14.49 -6.13
CA TYR A 143 -5.24 14.63 -4.95
C TYR A 143 -3.77 14.30 -5.20
N THR A 144 -3.33 14.18 -6.47
CA THR A 144 -1.98 13.73 -6.81
C THR A 144 -1.43 14.46 -8.02
N GLN A 145 -0.15 14.86 -7.94
CA GLN A 145 0.66 15.22 -9.10
C GLN A 145 1.44 13.98 -9.56
N GLY A 146 1.38 13.66 -10.85
CA GLY A 146 1.90 12.41 -11.40
C GLY A 146 0.99 11.21 -11.10
N ARG A 147 1.60 10.05 -10.87
CA ARG A 147 0.90 8.77 -10.63
C ARG A 147 0.61 8.56 -9.15
N ARG A 148 -0.50 7.90 -8.82
CA ARG A 148 -0.89 7.61 -7.43
C ARG A 148 -0.05 6.48 -6.83
N GLY A 149 0.12 6.50 -5.50
CA GLY A 149 0.67 5.36 -4.76
C GLY A 149 -0.44 4.42 -4.27
N VAL A 150 -0.38 3.14 -4.64
CA VAL A 150 -1.43 2.15 -4.34
C VAL A 150 -0.81 0.82 -3.86
N ALA A 151 -1.44 -0.33 -4.12
CA ALA A 151 -1.14 -1.63 -3.52
C ALA A 151 0.33 -2.07 -3.66
N GLY A 152 1.05 -1.64 -4.70
CA GLY A 152 2.47 -1.92 -4.88
C GLY A 152 3.36 -1.38 -3.76
N THR A 153 2.90 -0.35 -3.03
CA THR A 153 3.53 0.18 -1.82
C THR A 153 3.86 -0.91 -0.80
N VAL A 154 3.01 -1.93 -0.64
CA VAL A 154 3.24 -2.98 0.36
C VAL A 154 4.40 -3.91 -0.05
N LEU A 155 4.67 -4.06 -1.36
CA LEU A 155 5.87 -4.76 -1.84
C LEU A 155 7.14 -3.99 -1.47
N VAL A 156 7.09 -2.65 -1.53
CA VAL A 156 8.17 -1.76 -1.08
C VAL A 156 8.41 -1.94 0.42
N HIS A 157 7.35 -1.96 1.24
CA HIS A 157 7.46 -2.24 2.69
C HIS A 157 8.18 -3.56 2.95
N LYS A 158 7.83 -4.61 2.21
CA LYS A 158 8.40 -5.94 2.41
C LYS A 158 9.88 -6.00 2.03
N ILE A 159 10.25 -5.43 0.89
CA ILE A 159 11.62 -5.50 0.37
C ILE A 159 12.55 -4.60 1.20
N LEU A 160 12.12 -3.38 1.51
CA LEU A 160 12.93 -2.45 2.31
C LEU A 160 13.01 -2.87 3.78
N GLY A 161 11.94 -3.47 4.33
CA GLY A 161 11.95 -4.04 5.68
C GLY A 161 12.95 -5.19 5.82
N ASP A 162 13.08 -6.04 4.80
CA ASP A 162 14.10 -7.09 4.77
C ASP A 162 15.52 -6.50 4.67
N ALA A 163 15.72 -5.51 3.79
CA ALA A 163 17.01 -4.82 3.65
C ALA A 163 17.44 -4.15 4.97
N ALA A 164 16.53 -3.45 5.65
CA ALA A 164 16.76 -2.87 6.96
C ALA A 164 17.11 -3.93 8.00
N ARG A 165 16.37 -5.05 8.04
CA ARG A 165 16.66 -6.18 8.93
C ARG A 165 18.04 -6.79 8.68
N LEU A 166 18.52 -6.81 7.43
CA LEU A 166 19.87 -7.24 7.07
C LEU A 166 20.97 -6.19 7.39
N GLY A 167 20.60 -5.06 8.02
CA GLY A 167 21.55 -4.05 8.50
C GLY A 167 22.04 -3.11 7.40
N LYS A 168 21.29 -2.97 6.29
CA LYS A 168 21.60 -1.99 5.26
C LYS A 168 21.52 -0.57 5.82
N SER A 169 22.47 0.27 5.42
CA SER A 169 22.49 1.69 5.78
C SER A 169 21.35 2.46 5.14
N LEU A 170 21.00 3.62 5.70
CA LEU A 170 19.92 4.47 5.18
C LEU A 170 20.12 4.82 3.70
N LYS A 171 21.37 5.13 3.31
CA LYS A 171 21.77 5.39 1.93
C LYS A 171 21.59 4.18 1.00
N GLU A 172 21.92 2.98 1.46
CA GLU A 172 21.70 1.75 0.68
C GLU A 172 20.21 1.48 0.49
N ILE A 173 19.40 1.69 1.53
CA ILE A 173 17.93 1.52 1.47
C ILE A 173 17.33 2.53 0.49
N LYS A 174 17.77 3.80 0.52
CA LYS A 174 17.35 4.81 -0.46
C LYS A 174 17.65 4.36 -1.89
N ARG A 175 18.86 3.87 -2.15
CA ARG A 175 19.23 3.36 -3.49
C ARG A 175 18.35 2.18 -3.91
N ILE A 176 18.11 1.22 -3.01
CA ILE A 176 17.21 0.08 -3.30
C ILE A 176 15.81 0.58 -3.63
N ALA A 177 15.28 1.54 -2.86
CA ALA A 177 13.95 2.10 -3.07
C ALA A 177 13.81 2.81 -4.42
N ASP A 178 14.79 3.66 -4.77
CA ASP A 178 14.81 4.40 -6.04
C ASP A 178 14.94 3.48 -7.25
N GLU A 179 15.64 2.35 -7.10
CA GLU A 179 15.69 1.30 -8.12
C GLU A 179 14.40 0.46 -8.16
N LEU A 180 13.77 0.22 -7.01
CA LEU A 180 12.62 -0.68 -6.87
C LEU A 180 11.32 -0.07 -7.40
N VAL A 181 10.96 1.14 -6.97
CA VAL A 181 9.65 1.76 -7.25
C VAL A 181 9.34 1.82 -8.76
N PRO A 182 10.27 2.23 -9.65
CA PRO A 182 10.02 2.25 -11.09
C PRO A 182 9.79 0.89 -11.75
N ASN A 183 9.95 -0.21 -11.00
CA ASN A 183 9.69 -1.56 -11.48
C ASN A 183 8.38 -2.14 -10.94
N ILE A 184 7.56 -1.33 -10.25
CA ILE A 184 6.26 -1.75 -9.71
C ILE A 184 5.19 -0.92 -10.40
N HIS A 185 4.31 -1.59 -11.15
CA HIS A 185 3.17 -0.96 -11.80
C HIS A 185 1.88 -1.64 -11.36
N THR A 186 0.86 -0.84 -11.07
CA THR A 186 -0.45 -1.27 -10.58
C THR A 186 -1.56 -0.61 -11.38
N ILE A 187 -2.64 -1.34 -11.60
CA ILE A 187 -3.87 -0.80 -12.16
C ILE A 187 -5.08 -1.47 -11.48
N GLY A 188 -6.10 -0.67 -11.19
CA GLY A 188 -7.31 -1.12 -10.50
C GLY A 188 -8.59 -0.98 -11.32
N LEU A 189 -9.67 -1.54 -10.80
CA LEU A 189 -11.04 -1.27 -11.20
C LEU A 189 -11.96 -1.31 -9.98
N ALA A 190 -13.07 -0.57 -10.05
CA ALA A 190 -14.17 -0.64 -9.10
C ALA A 190 -15.46 -1.13 -9.77
N LEU A 191 -16.21 -1.91 -8.98
CA LEU A 191 -17.60 -2.31 -9.23
C LEU A 191 -18.58 -1.45 -8.41
N SER A 192 -18.11 -0.84 -7.31
CA SER A 192 -18.88 0.09 -6.49
C SER A 192 -17.96 1.09 -5.77
N GLY A 193 -18.47 2.26 -5.39
CA GLY A 193 -17.70 3.22 -4.59
C GLY A 193 -17.65 2.88 -3.10
N ALA A 194 -16.57 3.31 -2.43
CA ALA A 194 -16.43 3.25 -0.98
C ALA A 194 -17.39 4.23 -0.29
N THR A 195 -17.96 3.83 0.84
CA THR A 195 -18.76 4.69 1.72
C THR A 195 -17.93 5.15 2.90
N VAL A 196 -17.59 6.45 2.96
CA VAL A 196 -16.88 7.03 4.10
C VAL A 196 -17.84 7.15 5.29
N PRO A 197 -17.49 6.65 6.50
CA PRO A 197 -18.36 6.67 7.67
C PRO A 197 -18.93 8.05 8.02
N GLU A 198 -18.12 9.10 7.94
CA GLU A 198 -18.56 10.47 8.27
C GLU A 198 -19.50 11.07 7.22
N LEU A 199 -19.31 10.73 5.94
CA LEU A 199 -20.13 11.26 4.85
C LEU A 199 -21.45 10.51 4.67
N GLY A 200 -21.50 9.23 5.07
CA GLY A 200 -22.69 8.37 5.00
C GLY A 200 -23.24 8.06 3.61
N LYS A 201 -22.51 8.45 2.57
CA LYS A 201 -22.78 8.16 1.16
C LYS A 201 -21.50 7.69 0.47
N ALA A 202 -21.67 6.99 -0.65
CA ALA A 202 -20.55 6.56 -1.48
C ALA A 202 -19.80 7.78 -2.06
N GLY A 203 -18.47 7.67 -2.18
CA GLY A 203 -17.62 8.72 -2.78
C GLY A 203 -17.95 8.97 -4.26
N PHE A 204 -18.40 7.94 -4.96
CA PHE A 204 -18.95 8.01 -6.31
C PHE A 204 -20.04 6.94 -6.51
N VAL A 205 -20.84 7.09 -7.57
CA VAL A 205 -21.93 6.18 -7.91
C VAL A 205 -21.74 5.65 -9.33
N LEU A 206 -21.89 4.34 -9.48
CA LEU A 206 -21.98 3.61 -10.74
C LEU A 206 -23.41 3.07 -10.88
N ALA A 207 -23.91 2.95 -12.11
CA ALA A 207 -25.13 2.18 -12.35
C ALA A 207 -24.93 0.70 -11.96
N SER A 208 -26.02 -0.03 -11.76
CA SER A 208 -25.98 -1.44 -11.33
C SER A 208 -25.25 -2.38 -12.31
N ASP A 209 -25.06 -1.94 -13.55
CA ASP A 209 -24.39 -2.64 -14.63
C ASP A 209 -23.13 -1.90 -15.10
N GLU A 210 -22.57 -0.99 -14.30
CA GLU A 210 -21.37 -0.22 -14.63
C GLU A 210 -20.18 -0.57 -13.75
N ILE A 211 -19.00 -0.41 -14.32
CA ILE A 211 -17.69 -0.50 -13.67
C ILE A 211 -16.84 0.71 -14.03
N GLU A 212 -15.79 0.97 -13.26
CA GLU A 212 -14.83 2.04 -13.53
C GLU A 212 -13.39 1.52 -13.46
N PHE A 213 -12.69 1.60 -14.58
CA PHE A 213 -11.27 1.25 -14.66
C PHE A 213 -10.40 2.40 -14.21
N GLY A 214 -9.35 2.07 -13.47
CA GLY A 214 -8.34 3.03 -13.01
C GLY A 214 -8.77 3.86 -11.81
N ILE A 215 -9.73 3.37 -11.01
CA ILE A 215 -10.16 4.06 -9.80
C ILE A 215 -9.01 4.17 -8.79
N GLY A 216 -8.93 5.30 -8.09
CA GLY A 216 -8.02 5.48 -6.95
C GLY A 216 -8.54 4.87 -5.65
N ILE A 217 -7.67 4.75 -4.65
CA ILE A 217 -8.02 4.13 -3.35
C ILE A 217 -8.89 5.05 -2.46
N HIS A 218 -9.02 6.33 -2.78
CA HIS A 218 -9.93 7.26 -2.10
C HIS A 218 -11.19 7.57 -2.92
N GLY A 219 -11.42 6.81 -4.01
CA GLY A 219 -12.54 7.01 -4.92
C GLY A 219 -12.32 8.10 -5.97
N GLU A 220 -11.06 8.48 -6.22
CA GLU A 220 -10.70 9.35 -7.35
C GLU A 220 -11.11 8.70 -8.67
N PRO A 221 -11.64 9.49 -9.62
CA PRO A 221 -12.15 8.96 -10.87
C PRO A 221 -11.08 8.19 -11.63
N GLY A 222 -11.54 7.17 -12.35
CA GLY A 222 -10.71 6.40 -13.26
C GLY A 222 -10.66 7.01 -14.65
N TYR A 223 -10.01 6.29 -15.58
CA TYR A 223 -9.88 6.75 -16.96
C TYR A 223 -11.04 6.30 -17.86
N ARG A 224 -11.84 5.30 -17.45
CA ARG A 224 -12.92 4.75 -18.28
C ARG A 224 -14.01 4.07 -17.46
N ARG A 225 -15.27 4.49 -17.67
CA ARG A 225 -16.46 3.78 -17.21
C ARG A 225 -17.03 2.91 -18.33
N GLU A 226 -17.42 1.69 -18.00
CA GLU A 226 -17.98 0.73 -18.96
C GLU A 226 -19.07 -0.12 -18.33
N LYS A 227 -19.80 -0.86 -19.18
CA LYS A 227 -20.73 -1.88 -18.71
C LYS A 227 -19.99 -3.07 -18.09
N MET A 228 -20.59 -3.70 -17.09
CA MET A 228 -20.06 -4.89 -16.43
C MET A 228 -19.76 -5.98 -17.46
N GLN A 229 -18.59 -6.60 -17.32
CA GLN A 229 -18.10 -7.64 -18.21
C GLN A 229 -17.70 -8.89 -17.42
N GLU A 230 -17.50 -9.99 -18.16
CA GLU A 230 -16.92 -11.20 -17.60
C GLU A 230 -15.50 -10.94 -17.08
N SER A 231 -15.11 -11.63 -16.00
CA SER A 231 -13.78 -11.54 -15.37
C SER A 231 -12.64 -11.63 -16.39
N GLN A 232 -12.76 -12.49 -17.40
CA GLN A 232 -11.74 -12.65 -18.44
C GLN A 232 -11.43 -11.33 -19.16
N LYS A 233 -12.46 -10.53 -19.49
CA LYS A 233 -12.28 -9.25 -20.21
C LYS A 233 -11.72 -8.17 -19.29
N LEU A 234 -12.16 -8.15 -18.03
CA LEU A 234 -11.62 -7.26 -17.01
C LEU A 234 -10.12 -7.55 -16.79
N SER A 235 -9.77 -8.83 -16.66
CA SER A 235 -8.37 -9.26 -16.51
C SER A 235 -7.55 -8.95 -17.75
N GLN A 236 -8.13 -9.08 -18.94
CA GLN A 236 -7.46 -8.74 -20.20
C GLN A 236 -7.06 -7.27 -20.25
N GLU A 237 -7.97 -6.34 -19.96
CA GLU A 237 -7.69 -4.90 -19.95
C GLU A 237 -6.52 -4.56 -19.01
N LEU A 238 -6.54 -5.09 -17.79
CA LEU A 238 -5.53 -4.83 -16.75
C LEU A 238 -4.18 -5.41 -17.13
N VAL A 239 -4.14 -6.67 -17.59
CA VAL A 239 -2.90 -7.34 -18.00
C VAL A 239 -2.28 -6.65 -19.22
N GLU A 240 -3.08 -6.29 -20.23
CA GLU A 240 -2.57 -5.62 -21.43
C GLU A 240 -1.94 -4.25 -21.10
N LYS A 241 -2.59 -3.45 -20.26
CA LYS A 241 -2.04 -2.15 -19.82
C LYS A 241 -0.76 -2.31 -19.01
N LEU A 242 -0.72 -3.27 -18.08
CA LEU A 242 0.49 -3.56 -17.30
C LEU A 242 1.63 -4.01 -18.20
N ILE A 243 1.40 -4.91 -19.14
CA ILE A 243 2.45 -5.36 -20.06
C ILE A 243 2.99 -4.21 -20.90
N GLN A 244 2.11 -3.35 -21.43
CA GLN A 244 2.49 -2.18 -22.23
C GLN A 244 3.29 -1.15 -21.42
N SER A 245 3.17 -1.14 -20.09
CA SER A 245 3.92 -0.25 -19.22
C SER A 245 5.39 -0.66 -19.01
N PHE A 246 5.80 -1.86 -19.46
CA PHE A 246 7.16 -2.36 -19.34
C PHE A 246 7.82 -2.61 -20.71
N ASP A 247 9.13 -2.37 -20.79
CA ASP A 247 9.99 -2.97 -21.82
C ASP A 247 10.32 -4.41 -21.39
N ILE A 248 9.49 -5.36 -21.82
CA ILE A 248 9.61 -6.78 -21.45
C ILE A 248 10.59 -7.51 -22.38
N LYS A 249 11.51 -8.24 -21.78
CA LYS A 249 12.48 -9.13 -22.41
C LYS A 249 12.21 -10.56 -21.97
N GLU A 250 12.55 -11.54 -22.81
CA GLU A 250 12.36 -12.97 -22.51
C GLU A 250 13.07 -13.44 -21.23
N THR A 251 14.15 -12.75 -20.83
CA THR A 251 14.92 -13.06 -19.61
C THR A 251 14.34 -12.44 -18.34
N ASP A 252 13.32 -11.59 -18.46
CA ASP A 252 12.73 -10.91 -17.32
C ASP A 252 11.90 -11.88 -16.48
N SER A 253 11.91 -11.66 -15.17
CA SER A 253 11.06 -12.37 -14.22
C SER A 253 10.18 -11.36 -13.48
N PHE A 254 8.93 -11.74 -13.23
CA PHE A 254 7.95 -10.85 -12.61
C PHE A 254 7.28 -11.50 -11.40
N GLY A 255 6.72 -10.66 -10.54
CA GLY A 255 5.81 -11.05 -9.47
C GLY A 255 4.46 -10.40 -9.65
N ILE A 256 3.40 -11.04 -9.16
CA ILE A 256 2.05 -10.46 -9.16
C ILE A 256 1.52 -10.31 -7.74
N LEU A 257 0.78 -9.22 -7.53
CA LEU A 257 -0.11 -9.03 -6.38
C LEU A 257 -1.52 -8.75 -6.91
N ILE A 258 -2.47 -9.62 -6.55
CA ILE A 258 -3.90 -9.43 -6.82
C ILE A 258 -4.55 -8.95 -5.53
N ASN A 259 -4.98 -7.69 -5.52
CA ASN A 259 -5.47 -7.02 -4.34
C ASN A 259 -6.98 -6.75 -4.43
N GLY A 260 -7.75 -7.26 -3.48
CA GLY A 260 -9.15 -6.91 -3.33
C GLY A 260 -9.31 -5.54 -2.66
N MET A 261 -10.24 -4.71 -3.15
CA MET A 261 -10.44 -3.34 -2.66
C MET A 261 -11.28 -3.25 -1.38
N GLY A 262 -11.63 -4.38 -0.77
CA GLY A 262 -12.43 -4.46 0.46
C GLY A 262 -13.56 -5.47 0.35
N ALA A 263 -14.58 -5.14 -0.46
CA ALA A 263 -15.83 -5.91 -0.53
C ALA A 263 -15.85 -7.02 -1.60
N THR A 264 -14.78 -7.21 -2.37
CA THR A 264 -14.69 -8.30 -3.35
C THR A 264 -14.34 -9.63 -2.67
N PRO A 265 -15.23 -10.65 -2.72
CA PRO A 265 -14.97 -11.95 -2.12
C PRO A 265 -13.69 -12.62 -2.64
N LEU A 266 -13.00 -13.38 -1.79
CA LEU A 266 -11.81 -14.16 -2.18
C LEU A 266 -12.09 -15.09 -3.38
N MET A 267 -13.30 -15.65 -3.47
CA MET A 267 -13.71 -16.47 -4.62
C MET A 267 -13.56 -15.71 -5.94
N GLU A 268 -14.04 -14.47 -6.01
CA GLU A 268 -13.94 -13.62 -7.20
C GLU A 268 -12.48 -13.25 -7.49
N GLN A 269 -11.68 -12.98 -6.46
CA GLN A 269 -10.26 -12.72 -6.61
C GLN A 269 -9.52 -13.93 -7.23
N TYR A 270 -9.87 -15.16 -6.82
CA TYR A 270 -9.28 -16.38 -7.40
C TYR A 270 -9.78 -16.68 -8.82
N VAL A 271 -11.02 -16.31 -9.16
CA VAL A 271 -11.51 -16.34 -10.55
C VAL A 271 -10.66 -15.39 -11.41
N PHE A 272 -10.49 -14.16 -10.97
CA PHE A 272 -9.64 -13.17 -11.64
C PHE A 272 -8.18 -13.65 -11.77
N ALA A 273 -7.63 -14.27 -10.71
CA ALA A 273 -6.29 -14.84 -10.74
C ALA A 273 -6.11 -15.95 -11.79
N ASN A 274 -7.13 -16.80 -11.96
CA ASN A 274 -7.11 -17.83 -12.99
C ASN A 274 -7.11 -17.23 -14.41
N ASP A 275 -7.87 -16.16 -14.63
CA ASP A 275 -7.89 -15.47 -15.92
C ASP A 275 -6.56 -14.74 -16.19
N THR A 276 -6.04 -14.03 -15.19
CA THR A 276 -4.72 -13.38 -15.22
C THR A 276 -3.61 -14.38 -15.55
N ARG A 277 -3.61 -15.56 -14.90
CA ARG A 277 -2.64 -16.62 -15.16
C ARG A 277 -2.63 -17.04 -16.63
N LYS A 278 -3.81 -17.33 -17.20
CA LYS A 278 -3.92 -17.76 -18.61
C LYS A 278 -3.40 -16.70 -19.58
N LEU A 279 -3.66 -15.42 -19.30
CA LEU A 279 -3.20 -14.30 -20.12
C LEU A 279 -1.68 -14.15 -20.06
N LEU A 280 -1.08 -14.19 -18.87
CA LEU A 280 0.36 -14.09 -18.67
C LEU A 280 1.12 -15.29 -19.29
N GLU A 281 0.58 -16.50 -19.17
CA GLU A 281 1.11 -17.71 -19.82
C GLU A 281 1.11 -17.58 -21.35
N LYS A 282 0.02 -17.06 -21.93
CA LYS A 282 -0.10 -16.83 -23.38
C LYS A 282 0.94 -15.82 -23.89
N GLN A 283 1.35 -14.88 -23.05
CA GLN A 283 2.36 -13.86 -23.35
C GLN A 283 3.79 -14.31 -22.97
N ASN A 284 3.98 -15.55 -22.53
CA ASN A 284 5.27 -16.10 -22.07
C ASN A 284 5.93 -15.29 -20.94
N ILE A 285 5.15 -14.67 -20.06
CA ILE A 285 5.67 -13.88 -18.94
C ILE A 285 5.94 -14.80 -17.75
N ALA A 286 7.19 -14.87 -17.30
CA ALA A 286 7.61 -15.69 -16.18
C ALA A 286 7.20 -15.06 -14.83
N ILE A 287 6.18 -15.64 -14.18
CA ILE A 287 5.73 -15.22 -12.85
C ILE A 287 6.34 -16.09 -11.75
N VAL A 288 7.33 -15.54 -11.05
CA VAL A 288 8.12 -16.21 -10.00
C VAL A 288 7.68 -15.89 -8.57
N TYR A 289 6.83 -14.88 -8.39
CA TYR A 289 6.21 -14.53 -7.10
C TYR A 289 4.72 -14.22 -7.27
N LYS A 290 3.89 -14.66 -6.32
CA LYS A 290 2.43 -14.52 -6.39
C LYS A 290 1.89 -14.24 -4.99
N LYS A 291 1.09 -13.19 -4.84
CA LYS A 291 0.30 -12.90 -3.63
C LYS A 291 -1.11 -12.49 -4.01
N LEU A 292 -2.09 -12.85 -3.18
CA LEU A 292 -3.50 -12.48 -3.37
C LEU A 292 -4.14 -12.20 -2.01
N GLY A 293 -5.02 -11.21 -1.95
CA GLY A 293 -5.87 -10.94 -0.80
C GLY A 293 -6.28 -9.48 -0.71
N ASN A 294 -6.87 -9.10 0.42
CA ASN A 294 -7.11 -7.70 0.74
C ASN A 294 -5.84 -7.14 1.40
N ILE A 295 -5.00 -6.47 0.63
CA ILE A 295 -3.66 -6.00 1.05
C ILE A 295 -3.65 -4.49 1.26
N MET A 296 -4.27 -3.73 0.37
CA MET A 296 -4.54 -2.29 0.50
C MET A 296 -5.95 -2.03 -0.01
N THR A 297 -6.89 -1.80 0.91
CA THR A 297 -8.32 -1.71 0.58
C THR A 297 -8.76 -0.26 0.34
N SER A 298 -10.05 -0.07 0.08
CA SER A 298 -10.76 1.20 0.10
C SER A 298 -12.10 0.97 0.79
N ILE A 299 -12.06 0.78 2.11
CA ILE A 299 -13.21 0.51 2.98
C ILE A 299 -14.05 -0.68 2.44
N ASP A 300 -15.22 -0.39 1.88
CA ASP A 300 -16.21 -1.32 1.36
C ASP A 300 -16.35 -1.24 -0.17
N MET A 301 -15.33 -0.70 -0.85
CA MET A 301 -15.24 -0.74 -2.31
C MET A 301 -15.21 -2.20 -2.79
N ALA A 302 -16.15 -2.56 -3.66
CA ALA A 302 -16.02 -3.77 -4.47
C ALA A 302 -15.15 -3.43 -5.67
N GLY A 303 -14.07 -4.17 -5.88
CA GLY A 303 -13.07 -3.90 -6.90
C GLY A 303 -11.83 -4.77 -6.72
N ILE A 304 -10.95 -4.71 -7.72
CA ILE A 304 -9.68 -5.42 -7.68
C ILE A 304 -8.58 -4.54 -8.29
N SER A 305 -7.36 -4.68 -7.79
CA SER A 305 -6.17 -4.16 -8.46
C SER A 305 -5.18 -5.28 -8.74
N LEU A 306 -4.47 -5.15 -9.85
CA LEU A 306 -3.39 -6.03 -10.25
C LEU A 306 -2.10 -5.22 -10.26
N THR A 307 -1.14 -5.67 -9.46
CA THR A 307 0.22 -5.15 -9.42
C THR A 307 1.15 -6.14 -10.10
N LEU A 308 2.03 -5.65 -10.95
CA LEU A 308 3.13 -6.38 -11.56
C LEU A 308 4.46 -5.75 -11.12
N ILE A 309 5.36 -6.56 -10.58
CA ILE A 309 6.72 -6.15 -10.20
C ILE A 309 7.73 -6.84 -11.10
N LYS A 310 8.60 -6.07 -11.77
CA LYS A 310 9.73 -6.58 -12.55
C LYS A 310 10.95 -6.79 -11.64
N PHE A 311 11.50 -8.00 -11.61
CA PHE A 311 12.68 -8.28 -10.78
C PHE A 311 13.96 -7.99 -11.55
N LYS A 312 14.63 -6.89 -11.18
CA LYS A 312 16.01 -6.58 -11.64
C LYS A 312 17.07 -7.22 -10.75
N ASP A 313 16.71 -7.54 -9.51
CA ASP A 313 17.60 -8.16 -8.53
C ASP A 313 16.90 -9.39 -7.91
N LYS A 314 17.64 -10.51 -7.80
CA LYS A 314 17.16 -11.73 -7.13
C LYS A 314 16.91 -11.49 -5.64
N ALA A 315 17.64 -10.56 -5.01
CA ALA A 315 17.45 -10.19 -3.63
C ALA A 315 16.01 -9.71 -3.34
N TRP A 316 15.31 -9.11 -4.32
CA TRP A 316 13.92 -8.71 -4.14
C TRP A 316 12.97 -9.91 -4.03
N ILE A 317 13.23 -10.98 -4.79
CA ILE A 317 12.47 -12.22 -4.71
C ILE A 317 12.71 -12.90 -3.36
N GLU A 318 13.97 -12.95 -2.92
CA GLU A 318 14.34 -13.49 -1.61
C GLU A 318 13.69 -12.70 -0.48
N ALA A 319 13.73 -11.36 -0.56
CA ALA A 319 13.09 -10.48 0.41
C ALA A 319 11.57 -10.66 0.44
N LEU A 320 10.89 -10.85 -0.69
CA LEU A 320 9.44 -11.10 -0.69
C LEU A 320 9.05 -12.44 -0.04
N ASN A 321 9.94 -13.44 -0.08
CA ASN A 321 9.74 -14.76 0.54
C ASN A 321 10.30 -14.86 1.96
N SER A 322 11.08 -13.87 2.41
CA SER A 322 11.69 -13.92 3.74
C SER A 322 10.60 -13.84 4.82
N PRO A 323 10.73 -14.59 5.94
CA PRO A 323 9.73 -14.62 6.98
C PRO A 323 9.59 -13.25 7.63
N VAL A 324 8.39 -12.91 8.09
CA VAL A 324 8.10 -11.69 8.84
C VAL A 324 7.13 -12.02 9.97
N THR A 325 7.12 -11.17 11.00
CA THR A 325 6.18 -11.27 12.11
C THR A 325 5.32 -10.01 12.11
N THR A 326 4.24 -10.04 11.34
CA THR A 326 3.27 -8.94 11.18
C THR A 326 1.85 -9.52 11.18
N ALA A 327 0.82 -8.69 11.32
CA ALA A 327 -0.56 -9.17 11.36
C ALA A 327 -1.10 -9.63 10.00
N ALA A 328 -0.55 -9.11 8.89
CA ALA A 328 -1.21 -9.20 7.59
C ALA A 328 -0.32 -9.62 6.39
N TRP A 329 0.91 -10.06 6.61
CA TRP A 329 1.82 -10.49 5.53
C TRP A 329 2.07 -12.00 5.46
#